data_AF-A0A942YZZ7-F1
#
_entry.id   AF-A0A942YZZ7-F1
#
_cell.length_a   1.000
_cell.length_b   1.000
_cell.length_c   1.000
_cell.angle_alpha   90.00
_cell.angle_beta   90.00
_cell.angle_gamma   90.00
#
_symmetry.space_group_name_H-M   'P 1'
#
loop_
_entity.id
_entity.type
_entity.pdbx_description
1 polymer ?
#
loop_
_entity_poly.entity_id
_entity_poly.type
_entity_poly.pdbx_seq_one_letter_code
_entity_poly.pdbx_strand_id
1 'polypeptide(L)'
;MKKLLFLIMGTLLLTAACGNGEKPAEKEDAVVENNASETSEVAKFPEYSIVKEYIPNATYKESLEEDNDDQRVILYENEDGTSFKSFYLKTRNILQIRDLKEDRLTYNKMFNPDKQ
;
A
#
# COMPACT_ATOMS: atom_id res chain seq x y z
N MET A 1 20.36 2.72 -33.46
CA MET A 1 19.88 4.11 -33.59
C MET A 1 18.68 4.15 -34.53
N LYS A 2 17.47 4.27 -34.00
CA LYS A 2 16.30 4.63 -34.79
C LYS A 2 15.65 5.81 -34.09
N LYS A 3 15.85 6.97 -34.70
CA LYS A 3 15.21 8.22 -34.36
C LYS A 3 13.76 8.09 -34.78
N LEU A 4 12.82 8.38 -33.89
CA LEU A 4 11.53 8.89 -34.34
C LEU A 4 11.01 9.90 -33.32
N LEU A 5 11.10 11.14 -33.77
CA LEU A 5 10.69 12.35 -33.11
C LEU A 5 9.28 12.63 -33.62
N PHE A 6 8.27 12.61 -32.75
CA PHE A 6 6.96 13.18 -33.06
C PHE A 6 6.66 14.26 -32.04
N LEU A 7 6.94 15.48 -32.51
CA LEU A 7 6.57 16.75 -31.93
C LEU A 7 5.10 17.00 -32.32
N ILE A 8 4.20 17.04 -31.35
CA ILE A 8 2.84 17.52 -31.56
C ILE A 8 2.61 18.67 -30.57
N MET A 9 3.02 19.86 -31.03
CA MET A 9 2.57 21.12 -30.46
C MET A 9 1.20 21.41 -31.07
N GLY A 10 0.15 21.17 -30.28
CA GLY A 10 -1.23 21.51 -30.62
C GLY A 10 -1.80 22.37 -29.52
N THR A 11 -1.46 23.66 -29.51
CA THR A 11 -2.20 24.66 -28.76
C THR A 11 -3.56 24.86 -29.43
N LEU A 12 -4.64 24.50 -28.73
CA LEU A 12 -5.96 25.06 -28.99
C LEU A 12 -6.44 25.76 -27.72
N LEU A 13 -6.58 27.07 -27.84
CA LEU A 13 -6.95 28.01 -26.80
C LEU A 13 -8.47 28.18 -26.71
N LEU A 14 -8.93 28.32 -25.47
CA LEU A 14 -10.10 29.03 -24.93
C LEU A 14 -11.51 28.56 -25.30
N THR A 15 -12.26 28.18 -24.26
CA THR A 15 -13.53 28.86 -23.91
C THR A 15 -13.76 28.77 -22.40
N ALA A 16 -13.91 29.93 -21.74
CA ALA A 16 -14.47 30.03 -20.41
C ALA A 16 -15.99 29.83 -20.48
N ALA A 17 -16.51 28.87 -19.73
CA ALA A 17 -17.91 28.75 -19.39
C ALA A 17 -17.99 28.51 -17.87
N CYS A 18 -18.71 29.38 -17.16
CA CYS A 18 -19.10 29.14 -15.78
C CYS A 18 -19.97 27.88 -15.71
N GLY A 19 -19.59 26.95 -14.85
CA GLY A 19 -20.37 25.76 -14.52
C GLY A 19 -19.77 25.07 -13.30
N ASN A 20 -20.56 24.97 -12.24
CA ASN A 20 -20.28 24.18 -11.04
C ASN A 20 -19.81 22.75 -11.39
N GLY A 21 -18.82 22.23 -10.65
CA GLY A 21 -18.54 20.80 -10.59
C GLY A 21 -17.06 20.43 -10.50
N GLU A 22 -16.55 20.39 -9.26
CA GLU A 22 -15.64 19.37 -8.71
C GLU A 22 -14.39 18.99 -9.53
N LYS A 23 -13.24 19.59 -9.15
CA LYS A 23 -11.90 19.19 -9.58
C LYS A 23 -11.47 17.88 -8.86
N PRO A 24 -10.91 16.88 -9.56
CA PRO A 24 -10.46 15.62 -8.94
C PRO A 24 -9.14 15.77 -8.17
N ALA A 25 -9.14 15.20 -6.97
CA ALA A 25 -8.07 14.53 -6.24
C ALA A 25 -6.60 14.93 -6.52
N GLU A 26 -6.05 15.78 -5.67
CA GLU A 26 -4.66 15.66 -5.22
C GLU A 26 -4.70 14.89 -3.88
N LYS A 27 -4.27 13.63 -3.89
CA LYS A 27 -3.89 12.93 -2.65
C LYS A 27 -2.51 13.45 -2.28
N GLU A 28 -2.46 14.30 -1.26
CA GLU A 28 -1.24 14.53 -0.48
C GLU A 28 -0.89 13.20 0.21
N ASP A 29 0.14 12.53 -0.30
CA ASP A 29 0.84 11.48 0.45
C ASP A 29 1.54 12.16 1.64
N ALA A 30 0.90 12.10 2.80
CA ALA A 30 1.52 12.46 4.06
C ALA A 30 2.62 11.42 4.38
N VAL A 31 3.85 11.75 4.02
CA VAL A 31 5.04 11.04 4.52
C VAL A 31 5.16 11.35 6.01
N VAL A 32 4.60 10.48 6.85
CA VAL A 32 4.91 10.47 8.28
C VAL A 32 6.14 9.59 8.48
N GLU A 33 7.30 10.23 8.47
CA GLU A 33 8.56 9.61 8.84
C GLU A 33 8.72 9.68 10.37
N ASN A 34 8.22 8.67 11.09
CA ASN A 34 8.47 8.54 12.54
C ASN A 34 9.53 7.46 12.79
N ASN A 35 10.79 7.91 12.87
CA ASN A 35 11.88 7.16 13.48
C ASN A 35 11.89 7.41 15.00
N ALA A 36 11.26 6.53 15.77
CA ALA A 36 11.52 6.41 17.20
C ALA A 36 11.21 4.98 17.66
N SER A 37 12.10 4.42 18.48
CA SER A 37 12.03 3.10 19.08
C SER A 37 10.82 2.95 20.01
N GLU A 38 9.65 2.77 19.42
CA GLU A 38 8.40 2.34 20.02
C GLU A 38 8.00 1.04 19.33
N THR A 39 7.44 0.08 20.06
CA THR A 39 6.85 -1.12 19.46
C THR A 39 5.93 -0.66 18.31
N SER A 40 6.24 -1.05 17.06
CA SER A 40 5.57 -0.50 15.88
C SER A 40 4.06 -0.61 16.07
N GLU A 41 3.29 0.43 15.73
CA GLU A 41 1.83 0.38 15.86
C GLU A 41 1.24 -0.81 15.11
N VAL A 42 1.94 -1.22 14.05
CA VAL A 42 1.70 -2.42 13.24
C VAL A 42 1.81 -3.71 14.05
N ALA A 43 2.75 -3.82 14.99
CA ALA A 43 2.92 -5.00 15.84
C ALA A 43 1.76 -5.24 16.83
N LYS A 44 0.87 -4.25 17.02
CA LYS A 44 -0.34 -4.38 17.85
C LYS A 44 -1.47 -5.11 17.12
N PHE A 45 -1.39 -5.21 15.79
CA PHE A 45 -2.45 -5.82 15.01
C PHE A 45 -2.42 -7.34 15.13
N PRO A 46 -3.60 -7.98 15.25
CA PRO A 46 -3.67 -9.41 15.50
C PRO A 46 -3.11 -10.23 14.34
N GLU A 47 -3.12 -9.73 13.10
CA GLU A 47 -2.54 -10.39 11.93
C GLU A 47 -1.00 -10.35 11.89
N TYR A 48 -0.35 -9.52 12.72
CA TYR A 48 1.08 -9.25 12.62
C TYR A 48 1.94 -10.51 12.73
N SER A 49 1.62 -11.38 13.70
CA SER A 49 2.35 -12.63 13.93
C SER A 49 2.35 -13.52 12.69
N ILE A 50 1.18 -13.70 12.06
CA ILE A 50 1.06 -14.46 10.82
C ILE A 50 1.87 -13.79 9.71
N VAL A 51 1.79 -12.46 9.57
CA VAL A 51 2.57 -11.79 8.51
C VAL A 51 4.08 -12.07 8.68
N LYS A 52 4.60 -12.01 9.90
CA LYS A 52 6.02 -12.30 10.19
C LYS A 52 6.43 -13.75 9.94
N GLU A 53 5.50 -14.71 9.95
CA GLU A 53 5.78 -16.10 9.59
C GLU A 53 5.94 -16.33 8.09
N TYR A 54 5.27 -15.52 7.25
CA TYR A 54 5.22 -15.73 5.79
C TYR A 54 6.10 -14.77 4.99
N ILE A 55 6.66 -13.74 5.62
CA ILE A 55 7.68 -12.89 5.01
C ILE A 55 9.09 -13.33 5.45
N PRO A 56 10.14 -13.17 4.62
CA PRO A 56 11.51 -13.49 5.00
C PRO A 56 11.91 -12.75 6.28
N ASN A 57 12.69 -13.40 7.14
CA ASN A 57 13.22 -12.77 8.34
C ASN A 57 14.29 -11.73 7.98
N ALA A 58 13.85 -10.47 7.90
CA ALA A 58 14.68 -9.30 7.62
C ALA A 58 14.14 -8.09 8.38
N THR A 59 14.93 -7.02 8.39
CA THR A 59 14.49 -5.71 8.88
C THR A 59 13.63 -5.04 7.82
N TYR A 60 12.38 -4.74 8.16
CA TYR A 60 11.46 -3.99 7.30
C TYR A 60 11.08 -2.69 8.00
N LYS A 61 10.98 -1.62 7.22
CA LYS A 61 10.18 -0.46 7.55
C LYS A 61 8.71 -0.81 7.30
N GLU A 62 7.88 -0.57 8.30
CA GLU A 62 6.46 -0.90 8.27
C GLU A 62 5.66 0.39 8.12
N SER A 63 4.73 0.42 7.16
CA SER A 63 3.86 1.56 6.90
C SER A 63 2.40 1.13 6.89
N LEU A 64 1.56 1.79 7.67
CA LEU A 64 0.12 1.60 7.67
C LEU A 64 -0.49 2.46 6.56
N GLU A 65 -0.85 1.84 5.45
CA GLU A 65 -1.35 2.54 4.26
C GLU A 65 -2.87 2.80 4.34
N GLU A 66 -3.61 1.89 4.98
CA GLU A 66 -5.06 1.98 5.14
C GLU A 66 -5.49 1.22 6.40
N ASP A 67 -6.39 1.80 7.20
CA ASP A 67 -7.10 1.12 8.28
C ASP A 67 -8.51 1.70 8.42
N ASN A 68 -9.51 0.98 7.90
CA ASN A 68 -10.92 1.33 8.01
C ASN A 68 -11.77 0.10 8.32
N ASP A 69 -13.09 0.24 8.40
CA ASP A 69 -13.99 -0.86 8.78
C ASP A 69 -13.96 -2.04 7.79
N ASP A 70 -13.58 -1.80 6.53
CA ASP A 70 -13.56 -2.82 5.49
C ASP A 70 -12.23 -3.58 5.45
N GLN A 71 -11.12 -2.85 5.52
CA GLN A 71 -9.80 -3.42 5.35
C GLN A 71 -8.69 -2.70 6.14
N ARG A 72 -7.60 -3.44 6.36
CA ARG A 72 -6.31 -2.91 6.76
C ARG A 72 -5.24 -3.30 5.75
N VAL A 73 -4.41 -2.34 5.34
CA VAL A 73 -3.32 -2.53 4.40
C VAL A 73 -2.02 -2.06 5.03
N ILE A 74 -1.05 -2.95 5.12
CA ILE A 74 0.28 -2.64 5.69
C ILE A 74 1.34 -2.99 4.64
N LEU A 75 2.24 -2.05 4.42
CA LEU A 75 3.40 -2.18 3.55
C LEU A 75 4.64 -2.47 4.41
N TYR A 76 5.43 -3.46 3.97
CA TYR A 76 6.69 -3.86 4.59
C TYR A 76 7.78 -3.70 3.54
N GLU A 77 8.67 -2.72 3.71
CA GLU A 77 9.76 -2.44 2.77
C GLU A 77 11.11 -2.65 3.42
N ASN A 78 12.02 -3.32 2.73
CA ASN A 78 13.41 -3.40 3.14
C ASN A 78 14.32 -2.58 2.21
N GLU A 79 15.57 -2.36 2.65
CA GLU A 79 16.56 -1.58 1.90
C GLU A 79 16.93 -2.23 0.55
N ASP A 80 16.74 -3.54 0.39
CA ASP A 80 17.00 -4.28 -0.84
C ASP A 80 15.90 -4.09 -1.92
N GLY A 81 14.91 -3.24 -1.64
CA GLY A 81 13.73 -3.03 -2.48
C GLY A 81 12.79 -4.24 -2.51
N THR A 82 12.93 -5.17 -1.56
CA THR A 82 11.94 -6.23 -1.34
C THR A 82 10.79 -5.64 -0.55
N SER A 83 9.59 -5.79 -1.09
CA SER A 83 8.40 -5.22 -0.49
C SER A 83 7.28 -6.25 -0.44
N PHE A 84 6.66 -6.37 0.73
CA PHE A 84 5.46 -7.16 0.94
C PHE A 84 4.31 -6.24 1.30
N LYS A 85 3.10 -6.62 0.90
CA LYS A 85 1.89 -5.94 1.35
C LYS A 85 0.92 -6.95 1.92
N SER A 86 0.46 -6.70 3.14
CA SER A 86 -0.63 -7.44 3.74
C SER A 86 -1.95 -6.71 3.49
N PHE A 87 -3.01 -7.48 3.25
CA PHE A 87 -4.38 -7.00 3.13
C PHE A 87 -5.24 -7.83 4.07
N TYR A 88 -5.69 -7.24 5.17
CA TYR A 88 -6.67 -7.85 6.04
C TYR A 88 -8.06 -7.33 5.68
N LEU A 89 -8.84 -8.16 5.01
CA LEU A 89 -10.24 -7.91 4.67
C LEU A 89 -11.11 -8.24 5.90
N LYS A 90 -11.40 -7.24 6.74
CA LYS A 90 -12.06 -7.40 8.05
C LYS A 90 -13.46 -7.98 7.92
N THR A 91 -14.24 -7.49 6.96
CA THR A 91 -15.62 -7.95 6.70
C THR A 91 -15.71 -9.43 6.37
N ARG A 92 -14.63 -10.01 5.81
CA ARG A 92 -14.57 -11.41 5.39
C ARG A 92 -13.66 -12.25 6.27
N ASN A 93 -12.98 -11.63 7.23
CA ASN A 93 -11.96 -12.27 8.05
C ASN A 93 -10.94 -13.01 7.17
N ILE A 94 -10.38 -12.34 6.15
CA ILE A 94 -9.38 -12.92 5.23
C ILE A 94 -8.12 -12.09 5.30
N LEU A 95 -6.98 -12.73 5.55
CA LEU A 95 -5.67 -12.12 5.42
C LEU A 95 -5.03 -12.59 4.11
N GLN A 96 -4.52 -11.63 3.34
CA GLN A 96 -3.69 -11.87 2.16
C GLN A 96 -2.31 -11.25 2.37
N ILE A 97 -1.27 -11.90 1.87
CA ILE A 97 0.09 -11.36 1.84
C ILE A 97 0.62 -11.53 0.42
N ARG A 98 1.13 -10.45 -0.15
CA ARG A 98 1.72 -10.44 -1.50
C ARG A 98 3.16 -9.96 -1.44
N ASP A 99 4.00 -10.69 -2.16
CA ASP A 99 5.33 -10.27 -2.56
C ASP A 99 5.19 -9.34 -3.78
N LEU A 100 5.52 -8.06 -3.62
CA LEU A 100 5.37 -7.06 -4.66
C LEU A 100 6.50 -7.13 -5.70
N LYS A 101 7.64 -7.72 -5.34
CA LYS A 101 8.80 -7.85 -6.22
C LYS A 101 8.61 -9.01 -7.20
N GLU A 102 8.09 -10.13 -6.69
CA GLU A 102 7.80 -11.33 -7.50
C GLU A 102 6.36 -11.37 -8.04
N ASP A 103 5.54 -10.37 -7.72
CA ASP A 103 4.09 -10.32 -8.01
C ASP A 103 3.37 -11.63 -7.61
N ARG A 104 3.66 -12.12 -6.41
CA ARG A 104 3.22 -13.43 -5.92
C ARG A 104 2.37 -13.32 -4.66
N LEU A 105 1.24 -14.02 -4.65
CA LEU A 105 0.45 -14.25 -3.44
C LEU A 105 1.12 -15.32 -2.56
N THR A 106 1.65 -14.93 -1.40
CA THR A 106 2.34 -15.83 -0.47
C THR A 106 1.40 -16.42 0.58
N TYR A 107 0.32 -15.71 0.90
CA TYR A 107 -0.70 -16.15 1.85
C TYR A 107 -2.08 -15.65 1.44
N ASN A 108 -3.10 -16.49 1.59
CA ASN A 108 -4.51 -16.13 1.43
C ASN A 108 -5.39 -17.14 2.15
N LYS A 109 -5.75 -16.83 3.40
CA LYS A 109 -6.60 -17.70 4.20
C LYS A 109 -7.51 -16.89 5.11
N MET A 110 -8.52 -17.59 5.61
CA MET A 110 -9.39 -17.08 6.66
C MET A 110 -8.54 -16.83 7.91
N PHE A 111 -8.65 -15.63 8.46
CA PHE A 111 -7.91 -15.15 9.61
C PHE A 111 -8.90 -14.80 10.72
N ASN A 112 -8.74 -15.41 11.89
CA ASN A 112 -9.58 -15.13 13.05
C ASN A 112 -8.71 -14.45 14.12
N PRO A 113 -8.93 -13.16 14.40
CA PRO A 113 -8.11 -12.41 15.36
C PRO A 113 -8.23 -12.94 16.80
N ASP A 114 -9.30 -13.66 17.15
CA ASP A 114 -9.57 -14.15 18.50
C ASP A 114 -8.95 -15.53 18.81
N LYS A 115 -8.31 -16.17 17.82
CA LYS A 115 -7.79 -17.55 17.94
C LYS A 115 -6.27 -17.67 17.77
N GLN A 116 -5.56 -16.55 17.89
CA GLN A 116 -4.11 -16.45 17.73
C GLN A 116 -3.37 -16.87 19.00
#